data_AF-A0A1H4P1P1-F1
#
_entry.id   AF-A0A1H4P1P1-F1
#
_cell.length_a   1.000
_cell.length_b   1.000
_cell.length_c   1.000
_cell.angle_alpha   90.00
_cell.angle_beta   90.00
_cell.angle_gamma   90.00
#
_symmetry.space_group_name_H-M   'P 1'
#
loop_
_entity.id
_entity.type
_entity.pdbx_description
1 polymer ?
#
loop_
_entity_poly.entity_id
_entity_poly.type
_entity_poly.pdbx_seq_one_letter_code
_entity_poly.pdbx_strand_id
1 'polypeptide(L)'
;MNRRGAWIVGGAVAVAILLVGGMWVWQTTDVPTGPRSSPTPTVASAPPSDPTALAQRALDEHLEGCTAEEAAGGAVPEGCGIRIPWGTEFAAVDSVRFRIERMPLLQLSDGGFVADGGILVATVSGTGQDSAPLTQTYRTESWTVRGDATVSDGEARLQVW
;
A
#
# COMPACT_ATOMS: atom_id res chain seq x y z
N MET A 1 12.06 54.46 32.75
CA MET A 1 11.89 55.92 32.94
C MET A 1 11.52 56.52 31.58
N ASN A 2 10.47 57.29 31.33
CA ASN A 2 9.37 57.83 32.09
C ASN A 2 8.27 58.26 31.08
N ARG A 3 7.01 57.94 31.43
CA ARG A 3 5.79 58.78 31.34
C ARG A 3 5.53 59.62 30.07
N ARG A 4 4.39 59.38 29.40
CA ARG A 4 3.17 60.26 29.25
C ARG A 4 2.02 59.33 28.80
N GLY A 5 0.86 59.18 29.45
CA GLY A 5 -0.11 60.20 29.88
C GLY A 5 -1.09 60.46 28.71
N ALA A 6 -2.14 59.66 28.52
CA ALA A 6 -3.51 59.86 29.05
C ALA A 6 -4.33 60.95 28.33
N TRP A 7 -5.38 60.52 27.62
CA TRP A 7 -6.64 61.22 27.31
C TRP A 7 -7.72 60.13 27.36
N ILE A 8 -8.52 60.01 28.42
CA ILE A 8 -9.82 60.69 28.68
C ILE A 8 -10.80 60.41 27.53
N VAL A 9 -11.64 59.37 27.61
CA VAL A 9 -12.92 59.26 28.34
C VAL A 9 -14.01 60.19 27.79
N GLY A 10 -15.08 59.57 27.28
CA GLY A 10 -16.34 60.20 26.88
C GLY A 10 -17.10 59.22 25.99
N GLY A 11 -17.74 58.20 26.56
CA GLY A 11 -19.06 58.40 27.15
C GLY A 11 -20.07 58.50 26.01
N ALA A 12 -20.39 57.38 25.40
CA ALA A 12 -21.67 56.71 25.65
C ALA A 12 -22.86 57.40 24.95
N VAL A 13 -23.37 56.67 23.96
CA VAL A 13 -24.81 56.48 23.73
C VAL A 13 -25.63 57.77 23.60
N ALA A 14 -25.75 58.23 22.36
CA ALA A 14 -27.05 58.50 21.73
C ALA A 14 -26.78 59.14 20.37
N VAL A 15 -27.62 58.84 19.39
CA VAL A 15 -27.63 59.45 18.05
C VAL A 15 -26.48 58.93 17.19
N ALA A 16 -26.64 58.30 16.04
CA ALA A 16 -27.76 57.91 15.21
C ALA A 16 -27.04 57.07 14.13
N ILE A 17 -27.48 55.85 13.83
CA ILE A 17 -28.34 55.65 12.66
C ILE A 17 -27.78 56.48 11.49
N LEU A 18 -26.77 55.97 10.75
CA LEU A 18 -26.45 56.40 9.37
C LEU A 18 -25.30 55.62 8.69
N LEU A 19 -24.82 54.48 9.23
CA LEU A 19 -23.87 53.60 8.53
C LEU A 19 -24.27 52.11 8.59
N VAL A 20 -25.57 51.83 8.50
CA VAL A 20 -26.12 50.55 7.99
C VAL A 20 -27.12 50.92 6.89
N GLY A 21 -26.66 51.73 5.94
CA GLY A 21 -27.40 52.07 4.73
C GLY A 21 -27.31 50.90 3.75
N GLY A 22 -28.46 50.41 3.30
CA GLY A 22 -28.52 49.50 2.16
C GLY A 22 -29.32 48.22 2.38
N MET A 23 -30.06 48.09 3.49
CA MET A 23 -30.89 46.91 3.74
C MET A 23 -32.35 47.32 3.88
N TRP A 24 -33.03 47.53 2.73
CA TRP A 24 -34.28 46.85 2.39
C TRP A 24 -34.81 47.28 1.00
N VAL A 25 -34.78 46.32 0.08
CA VAL A 25 -35.86 45.87 -0.83
C VAL A 25 -36.72 46.96 -1.50
N TRP A 26 -36.76 46.97 -2.85
CA TRP A 26 -37.94 46.59 -3.67
C TRP A 26 -37.75 46.91 -5.18
N GLN A 27 -38.03 45.89 -6.00
CA GLN A 27 -38.57 45.91 -7.38
C GLN A 27 -37.67 45.66 -8.62
N THR A 28 -37.74 44.39 -9.05
CA THR A 28 -38.05 43.88 -10.40
C THR A 28 -37.05 44.02 -11.54
N THR A 29 -36.45 42.88 -11.92
CA THR A 29 -36.53 42.40 -13.31
C THR A 29 -36.43 40.87 -13.34
N ASP A 30 -37.56 40.20 -13.60
CA ASP A 30 -37.58 38.78 -13.94
C ASP A 30 -36.96 38.60 -15.34
N VAL A 31 -35.82 37.92 -15.42
CA VAL A 31 -35.25 37.45 -16.69
C VAL A 31 -35.49 35.94 -16.78
N PRO A 32 -36.36 35.46 -17.70
CA PRO A 32 -36.51 34.03 -17.92
C PRO A 32 -35.26 33.52 -18.62
N THR A 33 -34.30 32.99 -17.85
CA THR A 33 -33.21 32.20 -18.40
C THR A 33 -33.68 30.76 -18.42
N GLY A 34 -34.00 30.24 -19.61
CA GLY A 34 -34.40 28.84 -19.80
C GLY A 34 -33.40 27.85 -19.20
N PRO A 35 -33.77 26.57 -19.04
CA PRO A 35 -32.94 25.59 -18.35
C PRO A 35 -31.57 25.52 -19.03
N ARG A 36 -30.56 26.08 -18.38
CA ARG A 36 -29.17 25.84 -18.74
C ARG A 36 -28.95 24.36 -18.43
N SER A 37 -28.89 23.54 -19.47
CA SER A 37 -28.40 22.17 -19.37
C SER A 37 -27.04 22.23 -18.68
N SER A 38 -26.98 21.87 -17.40
CA SER A 38 -25.72 21.57 -16.75
C SER A 38 -25.05 20.51 -17.61
N PRO A 39 -23.82 20.72 -18.11
CA PRO A 39 -23.10 19.61 -18.72
C PRO A 39 -23.02 18.54 -17.64
N THR A 40 -23.64 17.39 -17.89
CA THR A 40 -23.43 16.20 -17.09
C THR A 40 -21.92 16.04 -16.94
N PRO A 41 -21.36 15.88 -15.73
CA PRO A 41 -19.94 15.62 -15.61
C PRO A 41 -19.67 14.36 -16.42
N THR A 42 -19.01 14.53 -17.56
CA THR A 42 -18.44 13.41 -18.32
C THR A 42 -17.50 12.74 -17.34
N VAL A 43 -17.88 11.56 -16.87
CA VAL A 43 -16.99 10.70 -16.08
C VAL A 43 -15.81 10.42 -17.00
N ALA A 44 -14.72 11.16 -16.80
CA ALA A 44 -13.47 10.89 -17.47
C ALA A 44 -13.07 9.49 -17.02
N SER A 45 -13.10 8.55 -17.96
CA SER A 45 -12.63 7.18 -17.72
C SER A 45 -11.19 7.28 -17.23
N ALA A 46 -10.89 6.73 -16.05
CA ALA A 46 -9.55 6.76 -15.50
C ALA A 46 -8.57 6.11 -16.50
N PRO A 47 -7.31 6.59 -16.59
CA PRO A 47 -6.34 5.97 -17.46
C PRO A 47 -6.18 4.49 -17.10
N PRO A 48 -5.97 3.60 -18.09
CA PRO A 48 -5.77 2.18 -17.81
C PRO A 48 -4.55 2.00 -16.90
N SER A 49 -4.69 1.18 -15.87
CA SER A 49 -3.62 0.84 -14.95
C SER A 49 -2.56 0.00 -15.67
N ASP A 50 -1.28 0.29 -15.41
CA ASP A 50 -0.15 -0.49 -15.95
C ASP A 50 -0.24 -1.94 -15.45
N PRO A 51 -0.38 -2.94 -16.34
CA PRO A 51 -0.53 -4.34 -15.97
C PRO A 51 0.67 -4.87 -15.16
N THR A 52 1.88 -4.38 -15.44
CA THR A 52 3.07 -4.82 -14.71
C THR A 52 3.04 -4.33 -13.28
N ALA A 53 2.65 -3.07 -13.06
CA ALA A 53 2.52 -2.51 -11.72
C ALA A 53 1.39 -3.17 -10.90
N LEU A 54 0.31 -3.61 -11.55
CA LEU A 54 -0.74 -4.41 -10.90
C LEU A 54 -0.21 -5.78 -10.47
N ALA A 55 0.46 -6.49 -11.38
CA ALA A 55 1.03 -7.80 -11.11
C ALA A 55 2.12 -7.74 -10.03
N GLN A 56 3.01 -6.76 -10.06
CA GLN A 56 4.04 -6.56 -9.03
C GLN A 56 3.41 -6.42 -7.64
N ARG A 57 2.40 -5.58 -7.50
CA ARG A 57 1.72 -5.36 -6.22
C ARG A 57 1.04 -6.64 -5.70
N ALA A 58 0.37 -7.37 -6.59
CA ALA A 58 -0.24 -8.64 -6.25
C ALA A 58 0.81 -9.67 -5.80
N LEU A 59 1.99 -9.67 -6.42
CA LEU A 59 3.10 -10.54 -6.01
C LEU A 59 3.64 -10.13 -4.64
N ASP A 60 3.87 -8.84 -4.42
CA ASP A 60 4.38 -8.31 -3.16
C ASP A 60 3.43 -8.69 -2.00
N GLU A 61 2.12 -8.45 -2.15
CA GLU A 61 1.11 -8.82 -1.16
C GLU A 61 1.06 -10.33 -0.90
N HIS A 62 1.15 -11.14 -1.96
CA HIS A 62 1.18 -12.61 -1.84
C HIS A 62 2.42 -13.09 -1.07
N LEU A 63 3.59 -12.55 -1.37
CA LEU A 63 4.85 -12.91 -0.73
C LEU A 63 4.95 -12.41 0.71
N GLU A 64 4.36 -11.26 1.02
CA GLU A 64 4.18 -10.79 2.40
C GLU A 64 3.33 -11.78 3.19
N GLY A 65 2.20 -12.22 2.64
CA GLY A 65 1.35 -13.26 3.25
C GLY A 65 2.09 -14.57 3.48
N CYS A 66 2.90 -15.01 2.52
CA CYS A 66 3.73 -16.21 2.62
C CYS A 66 4.78 -16.18 3.74
N THR A 67 5.19 -14.98 4.17
CA THR A 67 6.27 -14.80 5.15
C THR A 67 5.80 -14.20 6.47
N ALA A 68 4.50 -13.96 6.62
CA ALA A 68 3.90 -13.40 7.83
C ALA A 68 4.01 -14.35 9.02
N GLU A 69 3.81 -15.65 8.79
CA GLU A 69 3.74 -16.68 9.82
C GLU A 69 4.96 -17.60 9.80
N GLU A 70 5.25 -18.17 10.97
CA GLU A 70 6.30 -19.19 11.09
C GLU A 70 5.77 -20.54 10.59
N ALA A 71 6.50 -21.16 9.68
CA ALA A 71 6.13 -22.43 9.10
C ALA A 71 6.57 -23.58 10.00
N ALA A 72 5.61 -24.39 10.46
CA ALA A 72 5.89 -25.54 11.32
C ALA A 72 6.41 -26.75 10.52
N GLY A 73 7.26 -27.56 11.15
CA GLY A 73 7.74 -28.84 10.63
C GLY A 73 8.59 -28.74 9.36
N GLY A 74 9.11 -27.56 9.04
CA GLY A 74 9.86 -27.31 7.80
C GLY A 74 9.01 -27.23 6.54
N ALA A 75 7.68 -27.33 6.63
CA ALA A 75 6.82 -27.29 5.45
C ALA A 75 6.77 -25.87 4.86
N VAL A 76 7.26 -25.67 3.64
CA VAL A 76 7.03 -24.41 2.92
C VAL A 76 5.54 -24.33 2.56
N PRO A 77 4.84 -23.22 2.86
CA PRO A 77 3.43 -23.08 2.49
C PRO A 77 3.23 -23.23 0.97
N GLU A 78 2.16 -23.91 0.59
CA GLU A 78 1.85 -24.15 -0.82
C GLU A 78 1.64 -22.83 -1.57
N GLY A 79 2.07 -22.79 -2.84
CA GLY A 79 1.93 -21.61 -3.67
C GLY A 79 2.83 -20.43 -3.27
N CYS A 80 3.83 -20.59 -2.39
CA CYS A 80 4.74 -19.48 -2.07
C CYS A 80 5.98 -19.37 -2.97
N GLY A 81 6.25 -20.38 -3.82
CA GLY A 81 7.40 -20.36 -4.74
C GLY A 81 8.75 -20.33 -4.00
N ILE A 82 8.77 -20.67 -2.70
CA ILE A 82 9.96 -20.72 -1.88
C ILE A 82 10.53 -22.14 -1.95
N ARG A 83 11.79 -22.25 -2.35
CA ARG A 83 12.56 -23.50 -2.34
C ARG A 83 13.87 -23.22 -1.64
N ILE A 84 14.06 -23.80 -0.47
CA ILE A 84 15.34 -23.70 0.25
C ILE A 84 15.90 -25.11 0.34
N PRO A 85 17.05 -25.40 -0.29
CA PRO A 85 17.77 -26.62 -0.03
C PRO A 85 18.32 -26.51 1.39
N TRP A 86 17.63 -27.11 2.36
CA TRP A 86 18.13 -27.14 3.73
C TRP A 86 19.48 -27.83 3.75
N GLY A 87 20.36 -27.36 4.64
CA GLY A 87 21.63 -28.02 4.85
C GLY A 87 21.44 -29.35 5.60
N THR A 88 22.38 -30.27 5.42
CA THR A 88 22.38 -31.61 6.02
C THR A 88 22.59 -31.62 7.54
N GLU A 89 22.80 -30.46 8.15
CA GLU A 89 23.06 -30.28 9.58
C GLU A 89 21.86 -30.58 10.49
N PHE A 90 20.63 -30.57 9.98
CA PHE A 90 19.42 -30.90 10.75
C PHE A 90 19.05 -32.38 10.63
N ALA A 91 18.86 -33.04 11.76
CA ALA A 91 18.21 -34.34 11.84
C ALA A 91 16.68 -34.21 11.78
N ALA A 92 16.13 -33.12 12.33
CA ALA A 92 14.72 -32.78 12.27
C ALA A 92 14.55 -31.25 12.27
N VAL A 93 13.54 -30.74 11.57
CA VAL A 93 13.18 -29.32 11.53
C VAL A 93 11.86 -29.12 12.28
N ASP A 94 11.87 -28.22 13.27
CA ASP A 94 10.70 -27.88 14.06
C ASP A 94 9.95 -26.70 13.46
N SER A 95 10.68 -25.67 13.00
CA SER A 95 10.09 -24.48 12.41
C SER A 95 11.02 -23.70 11.49
N VAL A 96 10.41 -22.90 10.62
CA VAL A 96 11.11 -22.01 9.69
C VAL A 96 10.43 -20.65 9.67
N ARG A 97 11.22 -19.60 9.92
CA ARG A 97 10.80 -18.22 9.77
C ARG A 97 11.41 -17.64 8.50
N PHE A 98 10.56 -17.28 7.56
CA PHE A 98 10.97 -16.60 6.34
C PHE A 98 10.99 -15.09 6.53
N ARG A 99 11.90 -14.42 5.84
CA ARG A 99 11.94 -12.96 5.72
C ARG A 99 12.45 -12.60 4.34
N ILE A 100 11.75 -11.68 3.70
CA ILE A 100 12.21 -11.10 2.43
C ILE A 100 12.99 -9.83 2.76
N GLU A 101 14.29 -9.83 2.47
CA GLU A 101 15.14 -8.64 2.62
C GLU A 101 14.99 -7.68 1.43
N ARG A 102 14.67 -8.24 0.26
CA ARG A 102 14.38 -7.49 -0.96
C ARG A 102 13.34 -8.22 -1.77
N MET A 103 12.26 -7.53 -2.14
CA MET A 103 11.23 -8.10 -3.03
C MET A 103 11.83 -8.37 -4.42
N PRO A 104 11.45 -9.49 -5.06
CA PRO A 104 11.82 -9.75 -6.44
C PRO A 104 11.05 -8.83 -7.39
N LEU A 105 11.67 -8.50 -8.52
CA LEU A 105 11.05 -7.72 -9.58
C LEU A 105 10.41 -8.64 -10.59
N LEU A 106 9.10 -8.48 -10.75
CA LEU A 106 8.27 -9.27 -11.66
C LEU A 106 8.44 -8.79 -13.10
N GLN A 107 8.62 -9.76 -13.98
CA GLN A 107 8.57 -9.59 -15.44
C GLN A 107 7.42 -10.45 -15.98
N LEU A 108 6.45 -9.80 -16.62
CA LEU A 108 5.36 -10.49 -17.31
C LEU A 108 5.86 -11.13 -18.61
N SER A 109 5.26 -12.26 -18.95
CA SER A 109 5.44 -13.00 -20.19
C SER A 109 4.08 -13.49 -20.67
N ASP A 110 4.01 -14.13 -21.84
CA ASP A 110 2.74 -14.63 -22.38
C ASP A 110 2.14 -15.72 -21.48
N GLY A 111 1.15 -15.33 -20.65
CA GLY A 111 0.40 -16.19 -19.75
C GLY A 111 0.96 -16.35 -18.34
N GLY A 112 2.16 -15.83 -18.06
CA GLY A 112 2.82 -16.03 -16.78
C GLY A 112 3.84 -14.96 -16.43
N PHE A 113 4.61 -15.21 -15.37
CA PHE A 113 5.64 -14.29 -14.92
C PHE A 113 6.86 -15.01 -14.34
N VAL A 114 7.97 -14.29 -14.34
CA VAL A 114 9.17 -14.63 -13.60
C VAL A 114 9.56 -13.41 -12.76
N ALA A 115 9.81 -13.62 -11.48
CA ALA A 115 10.26 -12.57 -10.58
C ALA A 115 11.62 -12.93 -9.98
N ASP A 116 12.61 -12.06 -10.21
CA ASP A 116 14.02 -12.27 -9.90
C ASP A 116 14.63 -11.10 -9.12
N GLY A 117 15.86 -11.27 -8.66
CA GLY A 117 16.62 -10.21 -7.97
C GLY A 117 16.17 -9.96 -6.53
N GLY A 118 15.28 -10.81 -6.00
CA GLY A 118 14.88 -10.82 -4.60
C GLY A 118 15.94 -11.45 -3.70
N ILE A 119 15.82 -11.19 -2.40
CA ILE A 119 16.72 -11.75 -1.38
C ILE A 119 15.84 -12.36 -0.29
N LEU A 120 15.95 -13.69 -0.13
CA LEU A 120 15.20 -14.45 0.86
C LEU A 120 16.13 -14.91 1.98
N VAL A 121 15.65 -14.74 3.21
CA VAL A 121 16.28 -15.29 4.41
C VAL A 121 15.33 -16.30 5.04
N ALA A 122 15.89 -17.42 5.49
CA ALA A 122 15.18 -18.37 6.32
C ALA A 122 15.99 -18.68 7.56
N THR A 123 15.36 -18.50 8.72
CA THR A 123 15.87 -18.97 10.00
C THR A 123 15.17 -20.27 10.32
N VAL A 124 15.93 -21.36 10.35
CA VAL A 124 15.46 -22.71 10.63
C VAL A 124 15.83 -23.07 12.06
N SER A 125 14.87 -23.59 12.83
CA SER A 125 15.10 -24.13 14.16
C SER A 125 14.70 -25.60 14.19
N GLY A 126 15.47 -26.41 14.92
CA GLY A 126 15.28 -27.85 14.93
C GLY A 126 16.29 -28.58 15.81
N THR A 127 16.49 -29.85 15.48
CA THR A 127 17.49 -30.72 16.12
C THR A 127 18.62 -31.00 15.13
N GLY A 128 19.86 -30.77 15.55
CA GLY A 128 21.06 -31.07 14.80
C GLY A 128 21.37 -32.57 14.71
N GLN A 129 22.30 -32.95 13.84
CA GLN A 129 22.76 -34.35 13.71
C GLN A 129 23.38 -34.93 14.99
N ASP A 130 23.87 -34.08 15.89
CA ASP A 130 24.39 -34.43 17.20
C ASP A 130 23.29 -34.55 18.27
N SER A 131 22.02 -34.47 17.87
CA SER A 131 20.85 -34.45 18.74
C SER A 131 20.72 -33.21 19.65
N ALA A 132 21.55 -32.18 19.45
CA ALA A 132 21.42 -30.91 20.16
C ALA A 132 20.42 -29.98 19.46
N PRO A 133 19.75 -29.06 20.18
CA PRO A 133 18.99 -27.99 19.54
C PRO A 133 19.89 -27.13 18.65
N LEU A 134 19.42 -26.83 17.44
CA LEU A 134 20.15 -26.06 16.44
C LEU A 134 19.23 -24.97 15.85
N THR A 135 19.79 -23.78 15.66
CA THR A 135 19.15 -22.71 14.89
C THR A 135 20.17 -22.20 13.87
N GLN A 136 19.78 -22.18 12.59
CA GLN A 136 20.63 -21.74 11.50
C GLN A 136 19.88 -20.76 10.59
N THR A 137 20.56 -19.69 10.20
CA THR A 137 20.03 -18.73 9.22
C THR A 137 20.70 -18.95 7.88
N TYR A 138 19.89 -19.05 6.83
CA TYR A 138 20.32 -19.10 5.44
C TYR A 138 19.84 -17.86 4.71
N ARG A 139 20.67 -17.34 3.81
CA ARG A 139 20.37 -16.20 2.96
C ARG A 139 20.67 -16.58 1.52
N THR A 140 19.75 -16.28 0.61
CA THR A 140 19.92 -16.52 -0.83
C THR A 140 19.53 -15.28 -1.64
N GLU A 141 20.34 -14.97 -2.65
CA GLU A 141 20.08 -13.95 -3.67
C GLU A 141 19.71 -14.58 -5.02
N SER A 142 19.77 -15.91 -5.13
CA SER A 142 19.43 -16.67 -6.33
C SER A 142 17.99 -17.19 -6.31
N TRP A 143 17.12 -16.57 -5.51
CA TRP A 143 15.72 -16.93 -5.43
C TRP A 143 14.94 -16.32 -6.61
N THR A 144 14.17 -17.18 -7.28
CA THR A 144 13.25 -16.81 -8.36
C THR A 144 11.86 -17.32 -8.03
N VAL A 145 10.84 -16.47 -8.21
CA VAL A 145 9.42 -16.86 -8.14
C VAL A 145 8.85 -16.96 -9.54
N ARG A 146 8.05 -17.99 -9.81
CA ARG A 146 7.38 -18.20 -11.09
C ARG A 146 5.91 -18.47 -10.87
N GLY A 147 5.11 -18.18 -11.88
CA GLY A 147 3.69 -18.42 -11.81
C GLY A 147 2.95 -18.02 -13.07
N ASP A 148 1.66 -18.29 -13.06
CA ASP A 148 0.72 -17.78 -14.06
C ASP A 148 0.23 -16.38 -13.63
N ALA A 149 -0.07 -15.53 -14.60
CA ALA A 149 -0.56 -14.18 -14.36
C ALA A 149 -1.71 -13.84 -15.31
N THR A 150 -2.82 -13.37 -14.75
CA THR A 150 -3.93 -12.81 -15.52
C THR A 150 -4.22 -11.40 -15.02
N VAL A 151 -4.21 -10.42 -15.92
CA VAL A 151 -4.56 -9.03 -15.62
C VAL A 151 -5.85 -8.67 -16.35
N SER A 152 -6.87 -8.25 -15.61
CA SER A 152 -8.19 -7.90 -16.15
C SER A 152 -8.86 -6.88 -15.24
N ASP A 153 -9.61 -5.93 -15.82
CA ASP A 153 -10.44 -4.98 -15.06
C ASP A 153 -9.69 -4.18 -13.97
N GLY A 154 -8.40 -3.92 -14.19
CA GLY A 154 -7.57 -3.19 -13.24
C GLY A 154 -7.08 -4.01 -12.05
N GLU A 155 -7.25 -5.34 -12.06
CA GLU A 155 -6.75 -6.27 -11.06
C GLU A 155 -5.78 -7.29 -11.70
N ALA A 156 -4.81 -7.75 -10.91
CA ALA A 156 -3.94 -8.86 -11.28
C ALA A 156 -4.22 -10.07 -10.39
N ARG A 157 -4.35 -11.25 -10.99
CA ARG A 157 -4.42 -12.54 -10.29
C ARG A 157 -3.19 -13.35 -10.63
N LEU A 158 -2.54 -13.87 -9.60
CA LEU A 158 -1.32 -14.66 -9.73
C LEU A 158 -1.54 -16.07 -9.18
N GLN A 159 -0.91 -17.05 -9.82
CA GLN A 159 -0.81 -18.41 -9.31
C GLN A 159 0.65 -18.85 -9.31
N VAL A 160 1.27 -18.84 -8.14
CA VAL A 160 2.68 -19.19 -7.95
C VAL A 160 2.85 -20.71 -7.81
N TRP A 161 3.93 -21.27 -8.38
CA TRP A 161 4.26 -22.71 -8.31
C TRP A 161 5.76 -23.02 -8.14
#